data_AF-A0A9E3JVS7-F1
#
_entry.id   AF-A0A9E3JVS7-F1
#
_cell.length_a   1.000
_cell.length_b   1.000
_cell.length_c   1.000
_cell.angle_alpha   90.00
_cell.angle_beta   90.00
_cell.angle_gamma   90.00
#
_symmetry.space_group_name_H-M   'P 1'
#
loop_
_entity.id
_entity.type
_entity.pdbx_description
1 polymer ?
#
loop_
_entity_poly.entity_id
_entity_poly.type
_entity_poly.pdbx_seq_one_letter_code
_entity_poly.pdbx_strand_id
1 'polypeptide(L)'
;MTGVAPSNAASTKANTRSYFRRLARYYLWFTLCFALFLGALAILENEGMPRQWIGHLYMFATIVLYAIIGVVSRTSNVSEYYVAGRRVPALFNGMATAADWISAASFISLAGTLYLHGFDALAYVMGWTGGYCLVALLIAPYLRRFAQYTIPD
;
A
#
# COMPACT_ATOMS: atom_id res chain seq x y z
N MET A 1 16.78 -37.83 -29.19
CA MET A 1 16.10 -36.56 -29.51
C MET A 1 14.70 -36.61 -28.91
N THR A 2 14.52 -36.25 -27.64
CA THR A 2 13.18 -36.19 -27.00
C THR A 2 12.78 -34.73 -26.91
N GLY A 3 11.86 -34.33 -27.78
CA GLY A 3 11.34 -32.96 -27.85
C GLY A 3 10.69 -32.55 -26.53
N VAL A 4 11.23 -31.49 -25.91
CA VAL A 4 10.58 -30.76 -24.83
C VAL A 4 9.35 -30.08 -25.43
N ALA A 5 8.16 -30.53 -25.03
CA ALA A 5 6.90 -29.94 -25.46
C ALA A 5 6.80 -28.46 -25.03
N PRO A 6 6.23 -27.56 -25.86
CA PRO A 6 6.05 -26.15 -25.51
C PRO A 6 4.80 -25.97 -24.63
N SER A 7 4.81 -26.46 -23.38
CA SER A 7 3.63 -26.41 -22.48
C SER A 7 3.67 -25.36 -21.37
N ASN A 8 4.77 -24.62 -21.19
CA ASN A 8 4.98 -23.88 -19.92
C ASN A 8 4.71 -22.36 -19.94
N ALA A 9 4.63 -21.71 -21.11
CA ALA A 9 4.50 -20.24 -21.16
C ALA A 9 3.04 -19.75 -21.01
N ALA A 10 2.08 -20.45 -21.63
CA ALA A 10 0.66 -20.05 -21.60
C ALA A 10 0.02 -20.30 -20.23
N SER A 11 0.32 -21.44 -19.59
CA SER A 11 -0.14 -21.79 -18.24
C SER A 11 0.38 -20.79 -17.18
N THR A 12 1.66 -20.43 -17.26
CA THR A 12 2.28 -19.45 -16.34
C THR A 12 1.64 -18.06 -16.49
N LYS A 13 1.42 -17.58 -17.73
CA LYS A 13 0.75 -16.29 -17.97
C LYS A 13 -0.71 -16.29 -17.50
N ALA A 14 -1.44 -17.38 -17.70
CA ALA A 14 -2.81 -17.53 -17.24
C ALA A 14 -2.91 -17.47 -15.70
N ASN A 15 -1.99 -18.15 -14.99
CA ASN A 15 -1.91 -18.12 -13.53
C ASN A 15 -1.61 -16.71 -12.99
N THR A 16 -0.66 -15.98 -13.58
CA THR A 16 -0.37 -14.59 -13.19
C THR A 16 -1.58 -13.67 -13.37
N ARG A 17 -2.32 -13.80 -14.48
CA ARG A 17 -3.51 -12.99 -14.75
C ARG A 17 -4.66 -13.33 -13.80
N SER A 18 -4.81 -14.61 -13.44
CA SER A 18 -5.78 -15.07 -12.45
C SER A 18 -5.47 -14.49 -11.06
N TYR A 19 -4.21 -14.57 -10.63
CA TYR A 19 -3.76 -14.01 -9.36
C TYR A 19 -3.99 -12.49 -9.29
N PHE A 20 -3.63 -11.75 -10.34
CA PHE A 20 -3.86 -10.31 -10.43
C PHE A 20 -5.35 -9.97 -10.27
N ARG A 21 -6.25 -10.67 -10.98
CA ARG A 21 -7.70 -10.44 -10.87
C ARG A 21 -8.23 -10.75 -9.47
N ARG A 22 -7.70 -11.80 -8.83
CA ARG A 22 -8.08 -12.14 -7.45
C ARG A 22 -7.67 -11.03 -6.49
N LEU A 23 -6.44 -10.53 -6.61
CA LEU A 23 -5.93 -9.43 -5.79
C LEU A 23 -6.73 -8.15 -6.04
N ALA A 24 -6.95 -7.79 -7.30
CA ALA A 24 -7.77 -6.64 -7.68
C ALA A 24 -9.18 -6.71 -7.09
N ARG A 25 -9.79 -7.90 -7.08
CA ARG A 25 -11.11 -8.12 -6.48
C ARG A 25 -11.09 -7.92 -4.96
N TYR A 26 -10.07 -8.41 -4.25
CA TYR A 26 -9.94 -8.18 -2.81
C TYR A 26 -9.78 -6.70 -2.49
N TYR A 27 -8.88 -6.01 -3.21
CA TYR A 27 -8.69 -4.56 -3.04
C TYR A 27 -9.96 -3.77 -3.36
N LEU A 28 -10.69 -4.15 -4.41
CA LEU A 28 -11.95 -3.51 -4.78
C LEU A 28 -13.04 -3.71 -3.72
N TRP A 29 -13.19 -4.93 -3.18
CA TRP A 29 -14.13 -5.16 -2.09
C TRP A 29 -13.73 -4.39 -0.82
N PHE A 30 -12.44 -4.34 -0.51
CA PHE A 30 -11.92 -3.56 0.60
C PHE A 30 -12.22 -2.06 0.43
N THR A 31 -11.92 -1.48 -0.73
CA THR A 31 -12.16 -0.06 -0.99
C THR A 31 -13.65 0.28 -1.00
N LEU A 32 -14.50 -0.59 -1.55
CA LEU A 32 -15.96 -0.41 -1.48
C LEU A 32 -16.47 -0.48 -0.04
N CYS A 33 -16.04 -1.47 0.74
CA CYS A 33 -16.42 -1.58 2.15
C CYS A 33 -15.96 -0.35 2.95
N PHE A 34 -14.75 0.14 2.68
CA PHE A 34 -14.23 1.34 3.32
C PHE A 34 -15.01 2.60 2.90
N ALA A 35 -15.36 2.74 1.62
CA ALA A 35 -16.18 3.85 1.15
C ALA A 35 -17.59 3.83 1.75
N LEU A 36 -18.21 2.65 1.89
CA LEU A 36 -19.48 2.48 2.59
C LEU A 36 -19.36 2.83 4.08
N PHE A 37 -18.26 2.43 4.73
CA PHE A 37 -17.97 2.81 6.11
C PHE A 37 -17.86 4.33 6.27
N LEU A 38 -17.13 5.02 5.38
CA LEU A 38 -17.07 6.47 5.37
C LEU A 38 -18.44 7.11 5.11
N GLY A 39 -19.23 6.56 4.19
CA GLY A 39 -20.60 7.01 3.94
C GLY A 39 -21.50 6.87 5.16
N ALA A 40 -21.38 5.77 5.91
CA ALA A 40 -22.11 5.57 7.15
C ALA A 40 -21.72 6.59 8.23
N LEU A 41 -20.41 6.89 8.37
CA LEU A 41 -19.94 7.93 9.28
C LEU A 41 -20.45 9.32 8.88
N ALA A 42 -20.49 9.63 7.58
CA ALA A 42 -21.02 10.90 7.07
C ALA A 42 -22.53 11.04 7.32
N ILE A 43 -23.30 9.96 7.19
CA ILE A 43 -24.73 9.95 7.56
C ILE A 43 -24.88 10.20 9.06
N LEU A 44 -24.09 9.52 9.89
CA LEU A 44 -24.10 9.74 11.35
C LEU A 44 -23.75 11.18 11.72
N GLU A 45 -22.83 11.83 10.99
CA GLU A 45 -22.54 13.25 11.15
C GLU A 45 -23.76 14.13 10.85
N ASN A 46 -24.47 13.85 9.75
CA ASN A 46 -25.68 14.59 9.36
C ASN A 46 -26.84 14.44 10.34
N GLU A 47 -26.96 13.28 11.00
CA GLU A 47 -27.94 13.03 12.06
C GLU A 47 -27.56 13.71 13.40
N GLY A 48 -26.47 14.49 13.43
CA GLY A 48 -26.08 15.30 14.58
C GLY A 48 -25.17 14.59 15.59
N MET A 49 -24.56 13.45 15.22
CA MET A 49 -23.63 12.76 16.10
C MET A 49 -22.42 13.65 16.45
N PRO A 50 -22.01 13.75 17.73
CA PRO A 50 -20.87 14.57 18.10
C PRO A 50 -19.58 14.11 17.43
N ARG A 51 -18.81 15.04 16.85
CA ARG A 51 -17.56 14.79 16.11
C ARG A 51 -16.54 13.92 16.87
N GLN A 52 -16.46 14.06 18.18
CA GLN A 52 -15.61 13.25 19.05
C GLN A 52 -15.91 11.75 18.94
N TRP A 53 -17.19 11.38 18.90
CA TRP A 53 -17.59 9.97 18.79
C TRP A 53 -17.33 9.41 17.38
N ILE A 54 -17.52 10.22 16.33
CA ILE A 54 -17.17 9.86 14.96
C ILE A 54 -15.67 9.58 14.84
N GLY A 55 -14.85 10.46 15.44
CA GLY A 55 -13.39 10.28 15.48
C GLY A 55 -12.97 8.99 16.19
N HIS A 56 -13.56 8.69 17.35
CA HIS A 56 -13.31 7.43 18.06
C HIS A 56 -13.71 6.21 17.23
N LEU A 57 -14.91 6.22 16.62
CA LEU A 57 -15.36 5.13 15.76
C LEU A 57 -14.42 4.89 14.59
N TYR A 58 -14.02 5.95 13.88
CA TYR A 58 -13.08 5.86 12.77
C TYR A 58 -11.74 5.28 13.20
N MET A 59 -11.16 5.80 14.28
CA MET A 59 -9.87 5.36 14.81
C MET A 59 -9.92 3.90 15.28
N PHE A 60 -10.88 3.52 16.12
CA PHE A 60 -10.96 2.16 16.63
C PHE A 60 -11.31 1.16 15.53
N ALA A 61 -12.20 1.51 14.59
CA ALA A 61 -12.53 0.64 13.47
C ALA A 61 -11.30 0.34 12.61
N THR A 62 -10.50 1.35 12.28
CA THR A 62 -9.28 1.15 11.47
C THR A 62 -8.23 0.34 12.22
N ILE A 63 -8.00 0.59 13.51
CA ILE A 63 -7.07 -0.22 14.33
C ILE A 63 -7.51 -1.68 14.38
N VAL A 64 -8.80 -1.94 14.68
CA VAL A 64 -9.34 -3.29 14.77
C VAL A 64 -9.25 -4.01 13.42
N LEU A 65 -9.56 -3.32 12.33
CA LEU A 65 -9.43 -3.86 10.97
C LEU A 65 -7.99 -4.31 10.68
N TYR A 66 -7.00 -3.46 10.94
CA TYR A 66 -5.59 -3.81 10.78
C TYR A 66 -5.17 -4.97 11.68
N ALA A 67 -5.62 -4.99 12.94
CA ALA A 67 -5.34 -6.08 13.86
C ALA A 67 -5.92 -7.42 13.36
N ILE A 68 -7.16 -7.43 12.87
CA ILE A 68 -7.80 -8.62 12.28
C ILE A 68 -7.01 -9.11 11.08
N ILE A 69 -6.65 -8.21 10.15
CA ILE A 69 -5.84 -8.57 8.97
C ILE A 69 -4.51 -9.17 9.40
N GLY A 70 -3.85 -8.59 10.41
CA GLY A 70 -2.58 -9.09 10.95
C GLY A 70 -2.69 -10.48 11.60
N VAL A 71 -3.78 -10.75 12.33
CA VAL A 71 -4.03 -12.07 12.94
C VAL A 71 -4.33 -13.12 11.88
N VAL A 72 -5.20 -12.80 10.91
CA VAL A 72 -5.59 -13.71 9.83
C VAL A 72 -4.44 -13.99 8.86
N SER A 73 -3.57 -12.99 8.62
CA SER A 73 -2.45 -13.09 7.68
C SER A 73 -1.13 -13.54 8.34
N ARG A 74 -1.18 -14.03 9.60
CA ARG A 74 0.00 -14.46 10.34
C ARG A 74 0.72 -15.61 9.62
N THR A 75 2.03 -15.47 9.44
CA THR A 75 2.90 -16.48 8.83
C THR A 75 4.21 -16.61 9.62
N SER A 76 4.76 -17.83 9.72
CA SER A 76 6.06 -18.11 10.34
C SER A 76 7.20 -18.25 9.31
N ASN A 77 6.89 -18.21 8.01
CA ASN A 77 7.90 -18.30 6.96
C ASN A 77 8.50 -16.91 6.68
N VAL A 78 9.82 -16.79 6.83
CA VAL A 78 10.60 -15.56 6.64
C VAL A 78 10.36 -14.93 5.26
N SER A 79 10.35 -15.74 4.19
CA SER A 79 10.18 -15.23 2.83
C SER A 79 8.75 -14.72 2.55
N GLU A 80 7.76 -15.31 3.21
CA GLU A 80 6.38 -14.83 3.18
C GLU A 80 6.18 -13.57 4.03
N TYR A 81 6.87 -13.49 5.16
CA TYR A 81 6.79 -12.37 6.08
C TYR A 81 7.46 -11.10 5.53
N TYR A 82 8.70 -11.20 5.03
CA TYR A 82 9.47 -10.02 4.60
C TYR A 82 9.22 -9.58 3.16
N VAL A 83 9.02 -10.53 2.24
CA VAL A 83 8.94 -10.22 0.80
C VAL A 83 7.67 -10.73 0.14
N ALA A 84 6.71 -11.25 0.93
CA ALA A 84 5.46 -11.83 0.44
C ALA A 84 5.68 -12.83 -0.71
N GLY A 85 6.73 -13.64 -0.62
CA GLY A 85 7.11 -14.61 -1.65
C GLY A 85 7.46 -14.00 -3.02
N ARG A 86 7.73 -12.69 -3.09
CA ARG A 86 8.03 -11.92 -4.31
C ARG A 86 6.96 -12.05 -5.43
N ARG A 87 5.73 -12.40 -5.05
CA ARG A 87 4.60 -12.64 -5.98
C ARG A 87 3.70 -11.42 -6.17
N VAL A 88 3.87 -10.36 -5.39
CA VAL A 88 3.03 -9.16 -5.47
C VAL A 88 3.30 -8.40 -6.77
N PRO A 89 2.30 -8.09 -7.60
CA PRO A 89 2.50 -7.39 -8.86
C PRO A 89 2.95 -5.95 -8.63
N ALA A 90 3.71 -5.40 -9.58
CA ALA A 90 4.32 -4.07 -9.48
C ALA A 90 3.31 -2.94 -9.15
N LEU A 91 2.11 -2.98 -9.73
CA LEU A 91 1.07 -1.98 -9.47
C LEU A 91 0.65 -1.94 -7.99
N PHE A 92 0.41 -3.11 -7.38
CA PHE A 92 0.00 -3.18 -5.97
C PHE A 92 1.11 -2.79 -5.02
N ASN A 93 2.36 -3.17 -5.33
CA ASN A 93 3.52 -2.67 -4.59
C ASN A 93 3.63 -1.14 -4.69
N GLY A 94 3.44 -0.57 -5.89
CA GLY A 94 3.45 0.88 -6.08
C GLY A 94 2.36 1.59 -5.27
N MET A 95 1.14 1.04 -5.21
CA MET A 95 0.06 1.57 -4.37
C MET A 95 0.38 1.49 -2.87
N ALA A 96 0.93 0.36 -2.40
CA ALA A 96 1.34 0.21 -0.99
C ALA A 96 2.42 1.23 -0.63
N THR A 97 3.43 1.38 -1.50
CA THR A 97 4.47 2.40 -1.36
C THR A 97 3.91 3.83 -1.34
N ALA A 98 2.96 4.14 -2.22
CA ALA A 98 2.31 5.46 -2.23
C ALA A 98 1.49 5.71 -0.94
N ALA A 99 0.86 4.68 -0.39
CA ALA A 99 0.14 4.77 0.88
C ALA A 99 1.11 5.06 2.05
N ASP A 100 2.23 4.34 2.13
CA ASP A 100 3.25 4.57 3.17
C ASP A 100 3.91 5.95 3.04
N TRP A 101 4.01 6.48 1.82
CA TRP A 101 4.52 7.83 1.56
C TRP A 101 3.58 8.93 2.13
N ILE A 102 2.27 8.69 2.12
CA ILE A 102 1.26 9.55 2.76
C ILE A 102 1.13 9.18 4.25
N SER A 103 2.05 9.69 5.06
CA SER A 103 2.00 9.56 6.51
C SER A 103 1.42 10.82 7.18
N ALA A 104 1.04 10.71 8.47
CA ALA A 104 0.63 11.87 9.26
C ALA A 104 1.73 12.94 9.33
N ALA A 105 3.00 12.52 9.39
CA ALA A 105 4.13 13.44 9.34
C ALA A 105 4.19 14.19 8.01
N SER A 106 3.98 13.50 6.88
CA SER A 106 3.91 14.11 5.55
C SER A 106 2.78 15.15 5.48
N PHE A 107 1.60 14.84 6.02
CA PHE A 107 0.45 15.74 6.03
C PHE A 107 0.71 17.00 6.88
N ILE A 108 1.16 16.82 8.12
CA ILE A 108 1.44 17.94 9.03
C ILE A 108 2.60 18.79 8.49
N SER A 109 3.64 18.14 7.95
CA SER A 109 4.78 18.84 7.35
C SER A 109 4.34 19.69 6.17
N LEU A 110 3.50 19.16 5.27
CA LEU A 110 3.01 19.90 4.10
C LEU A 110 2.12 21.08 4.50
N ALA A 111 1.20 20.88 5.46
CA ALA A 111 0.36 21.95 5.97
C ALA A 111 1.20 23.05 6.65
N GLY A 112 2.18 22.67 7.48
CA GLY A 112 3.04 23.59 8.18
C GLY A 112 3.97 24.39 7.25
N THR A 113 4.60 23.74 6.27
CA THR A 113 5.50 24.44 5.33
C THR A 113 4.74 25.36 4.40
N LEU A 114 3.56 24.96 3.90
CA LEU A 114 2.69 25.84 3.11
C LEU A 114 2.20 27.04 3.92
N TYR A 115 1.87 26.85 5.20
CA TYR A 115 1.45 27.95 6.07
C TYR A 115 2.55 29.01 6.24
N LEU A 116 3.82 28.57 6.39
CA LEU A 116 4.95 29.47 6.62
C LEU A 116 5.56 30.07 5.35
N HIS A 117 5.64 29.29 4.27
CA HIS A 117 6.40 29.64 3.07
C HIS A 117 5.52 29.76 1.80
N GLY A 118 4.21 29.56 1.91
CA GLY A 118 3.29 29.69 0.78
C GLY A 118 3.68 28.78 -0.38
N PHE A 119 3.57 29.30 -1.61
CA PHE A 119 3.79 28.53 -2.84
C PHE A 119 5.21 27.95 -2.96
N ASP A 120 6.22 28.62 -2.39
CA ASP A 120 7.62 28.16 -2.47
C ASP A 120 7.83 26.82 -1.75
N ALA A 121 6.99 26.49 -0.77
CA ALA A 121 7.00 25.19 -0.11
C ALA A 121 6.69 24.02 -1.06
N LEU A 122 6.07 24.27 -2.22
CA LEU A 122 5.82 23.21 -3.21
C LEU A 122 7.11 22.65 -3.80
N ALA A 123 8.19 23.44 -3.85
CA ALA A 123 9.50 22.95 -4.25
C ALA A 123 10.02 21.85 -3.29
N TYR A 124 9.70 21.97 -1.99
CA TYR A 124 10.03 20.95 -0.99
C TYR A 124 9.26 19.64 -1.25
N VAL A 125 7.96 19.74 -1.55
CA VAL A 125 7.10 18.59 -1.92
C VAL A 125 7.62 17.89 -3.18
N MET A 126 7.91 18.66 -4.23
CA MET A 126 8.47 18.14 -5.48
C MET A 126 9.84 17.51 -5.27
N GLY A 127 10.69 18.13 -4.45
CA GLY A 127 12.04 17.65 -4.14
C GLY A 127 12.03 16.27 -3.48
N TRP A 128 11.25 16.09 -2.40
CA TRP A 128 11.23 14.80 -1.72
C TRP A 128 10.50 13.73 -2.54
N THR A 129 9.43 14.08 -3.26
CA THR A 129 8.70 13.14 -4.14
C THR A 129 9.59 12.67 -5.28
N GLY A 130 10.30 13.61 -5.91
CA GLY A 130 11.30 13.31 -6.93
C GLY A 130 12.44 12.46 -6.40
N GLY A 131 12.94 12.76 -5.20
CA GLY A 131 13.94 11.95 -4.49
C GLY A 131 13.49 10.50 -4.31
N TYR A 132 12.23 10.27 -3.95
CA TYR A 132 11.66 8.93 -3.83
C TYR A 132 11.68 8.18 -5.16
N CYS A 133 11.33 8.85 -6.27
CA CYS A 133 11.43 8.29 -7.61
C CYS A 133 12.88 7.95 -7.99
N LEU A 134 13.83 8.83 -7.68
CA LEU A 134 15.26 8.58 -7.94
C LEU A 134 15.76 7.35 -7.18
N VAL A 135 15.41 7.21 -5.90
CA VAL A 135 15.74 6.00 -5.11
C VAL A 135 15.13 4.75 -5.75
N ALA A 136 13.86 4.81 -6.15
CA ALA A 136 13.18 3.68 -6.79
C ALA A 136 13.82 3.26 -8.13
N LEU A 137 14.32 4.22 -8.91
CA LEU A 137 14.94 3.94 -10.22
C LEU A 137 16.41 3.57 -10.12
N LEU A 138 17.15 4.22 -9.21
CA LEU A 138 18.61 4.10 -9.14
C LEU A 138 19.06 3.08 -8.10
N ILE A 139 18.39 2.97 -6.94
CA ILE A 139 18.86 2.12 -5.84
C ILE A 139 18.12 0.77 -5.83
N ALA A 140 16.80 0.77 -6.05
CA ALA A 140 16.01 -0.46 -6.01
C ALA A 140 16.52 -1.59 -6.94
N PRO A 141 17.06 -1.32 -8.15
CA PRO A 141 17.61 -2.39 -9.00
C PRO A 141 18.81 -3.11 -8.37
N TYR A 142 19.69 -2.38 -7.66
CA TYR A 142 20.84 -2.98 -6.99
C TYR A 142 20.41 -3.79 -5.78
N LEU A 143 19.51 -3.25 -4.94
CA LEU A 143 18.96 -3.97 -3.79
C LEU A 143 18.27 -5.27 -4.20
N ARG A 144 17.55 -5.27 -5.32
CA ARG A 144 16.92 -6.50 -5.86
C ARG A 144 17.92 -7.58 -6.26
N ARG A 145 19.16 -7.23 -6.61
CA ARG A 145 20.23 -8.18 -6.97
C ARG A 145 20.88 -8.84 -5.75
N PHE A 146 20.96 -8.14 -4.62
CA PHE A 146 21.50 -8.69 -3.37
C PHE A 146 20.61 -9.76 -2.73
N ALA A 147 19.32 -9.77 -3.06
CA ALA A 147 18.33 -10.79 -2.68
C ALA A 147 18.18 -11.03 -1.16
N GLN A 148 18.67 -10.11 -0.33
CA GLN A 148 18.49 -10.10 1.13
C GLN A 148 17.10 -9.60 1.54
N TYR A 149 16.74 -9.83 2.80
CA TYR A 149 15.43 -9.48 3.36
C TYR A 149 15.43 -8.07 3.96
N THR A 150 16.55 -7.64 4.55
CA THR A 150 16.72 -6.31 5.14
C THR A 150 17.98 -5.61 4.61
N ILE A 151 18.14 -4.31 4.90
CA ILE A 151 19.33 -3.54 4.48
C ILE A 151 20.60 -3.93 5.27
N PRO A 152 20.53 -4.25 6.59
CA PRO A 152 21.71 -4.67 7.34
C PRO A 152 22.24 -6.08 7.05
N ASP A 153 21.46 -6.95 6.38
CA ASP A 153 21.87 -8.31 6.00
C ASP A 153 22.89 -8.32 4.85
#